data_AF-A0A285SEM0-F1
#
_entry.id   AF-A0A285SEM0-F1
#
_cell.length_a   1.000
_cell.length_b   1.000
_cell.length_c   1.000
_cell.angle_alpha   90.00
_cell.angle_beta   90.00
_cell.angle_gamma   90.00
#
_symmetry.space_group_name_H-M   'P 1'
#
loop_
_entity.id
_entity.type
_entity.pdbx_description
1 polymer ?
#
loop_
_entity_poly.entity_id
_entity_poly.type
_entity_poly.pdbx_seq_one_letter_code
_entity_poly.pdbx_strand_id
1 'polypeptide(L)'
;MTNNATKQYNGIILLTGYLQRLFVAETIYERIGEHYDPERMAIIHNLLDETYKVLPVFEQTHTLTETQKVQLQVITEQVEQLMQSYFKPMAVSFNYKLAIVGSSLYAEQKVNAGIIRLGEVFKVEVNRDFHQRVKFYEQRTKMIDYLVGMLHQKKEIEEQFMKPVDPWFDDVMRNKDYILSDMKQIGELIEF
;
A
#
# COMPACT_ATOMS: atom_id res chain seq x y z
N MET A 1 16.22 4.12 23.31
CA MET A 1 14.84 4.60 23.52
C MET A 1 14.31 5.03 22.17
N THR A 2 13.41 4.26 21.57
CA THR A 2 12.75 4.64 20.32
C THR A 2 11.95 5.91 20.60
N ASN A 3 12.25 7.00 19.89
CA ASN A 3 11.51 8.25 20.05
C ASN A 3 10.04 8.00 19.69
N ASN A 4 9.10 8.45 20.52
CA ASN A 4 7.66 8.27 20.27
C ASN A 4 7.28 8.74 18.85
N ALA A 5 7.89 9.84 18.39
CA ALA A 5 7.68 10.36 17.05
C ALA A 5 8.04 9.37 15.94
N THR A 6 9.13 8.61 16.08
CA THR A 6 9.56 7.59 15.11
C THR A 6 8.57 6.42 15.07
N LYS A 7 8.02 6.04 16.23
CA LYS A 7 6.99 4.99 16.34
C LYS A 7 5.70 5.43 15.64
N GLN A 8 5.22 6.64 15.94
CA GLN A 8 4.05 7.23 15.30
C GLN A 8 4.24 7.39 13.79
N TYR A 9 5.41 7.83 13.33
CA TYR A 9 5.72 7.93 11.91
C TYR A 9 5.65 6.58 11.20
N ASN A 10 6.15 5.51 11.83
CA ASN A 10 6.00 4.15 11.30
C ASN A 10 4.54 3.74 11.14
N GLY A 11 3.68 4.08 12.11
CA GLY A 11 2.24 3.87 11.99
C GLY A 11 1.63 4.57 10.78
N ILE A 12 2.00 5.84 10.56
CA ILE A 12 1.55 6.61 9.38
C ILE A 12 2.09 6.00 8.08
N ILE A 13 3.35 5.55 8.03
CA ILE A 13 3.92 4.86 6.86
C ILE A 13 3.10 3.61 6.53
N LEU A 14 2.82 2.76 7.53
CA LEU A 14 2.02 1.56 7.32
C LEU A 14 0.62 1.91 6.80
N LEU A 15 -0.06 2.88 7.42
CA LEU A 15 -1.38 3.34 6.97
C LEU A 15 -1.37 3.80 5.50
N THR A 16 -0.38 4.62 5.11
CA THR A 16 -0.24 5.05 3.71
C THR A 16 0.07 3.88 2.76
N GLY A 17 0.78 2.84 3.22
CA GLY A 17 1.00 1.61 2.47
C GLY A 17 -0.30 0.87 2.18
N TYR A 18 -1.19 0.75 3.17
CA TYR A 18 -2.50 0.10 2.99
C TYR A 18 -3.44 0.91 2.12
N LEU A 19 -3.46 2.23 2.27
CA LEU A 19 -4.21 3.10 1.37
C LEU A 19 -3.69 3.01 -0.08
N GLN A 20 -2.37 2.96 -0.27
CA GLN A 20 -1.75 2.73 -1.58
C GLN A 20 -2.16 1.36 -2.16
N ARG A 21 -2.18 0.30 -1.33
CA ARG A 21 -2.62 -1.04 -1.72
C ARG A 21 -4.05 -0.99 -2.29
N LEU A 22 -4.97 -0.41 -1.54
CA LEU A 22 -6.37 -0.28 -1.94
C LEU A 22 -6.50 0.53 -3.24
N PHE A 23 -5.85 1.69 -3.30
CA PHE A 23 -5.94 2.60 -4.44
C PHE A 23 -5.42 1.97 -5.74
N VAL A 24 -4.27 1.30 -5.68
CA VAL A 24 -3.66 0.67 -6.85
C VAL A 24 -4.49 -0.51 -7.33
N ALA A 25 -5.11 -1.28 -6.43
CA ALA A 25 -5.96 -2.40 -6.84
C ALA A 25 -7.16 -1.89 -7.65
N GLU A 26 -7.88 -0.88 -7.15
CA GLU A 26 -9.02 -0.29 -7.88
C GLU A 26 -8.58 0.35 -9.21
N THR A 27 -7.44 1.05 -9.22
CA THR A 27 -6.87 1.64 -10.44
C THR A 27 -6.52 0.57 -11.49
N ILE A 28 -5.97 -0.56 -11.06
CA ILE A 28 -5.67 -1.67 -11.98
C ILE A 28 -6.97 -2.26 -12.51
N TYR A 29 -7.97 -2.52 -11.67
CA TYR A 29 -9.26 -3.05 -12.10
C TYR A 29 -9.93 -2.15 -13.14
N GLU A 30 -10.00 -0.84 -12.87
CA GLU A 30 -10.51 0.16 -13.80
C GLU A 30 -9.78 0.08 -15.15
N ARG A 31 -8.44 0.10 -15.14
CA ARG A 31 -7.63 0.13 -16.37
C ARG A 31 -7.79 -1.11 -17.23
N ILE A 32 -7.92 -2.29 -16.62
CA ILE A 32 -8.02 -3.56 -17.36
C ILE A 32 -9.48 -3.97 -17.64
N GLY A 33 -10.45 -3.13 -17.30
CA GLY A 33 -11.87 -3.36 -17.58
C GLY A 33 -12.52 -4.42 -16.69
N GLU A 34 -11.94 -4.70 -15.52
CA GLU A 34 -12.55 -5.53 -14.49
C GLU A 34 -13.57 -4.71 -13.68
N HIS A 35 -14.48 -5.41 -12.99
CA HIS A 35 -15.42 -4.73 -12.11
C HIS A 35 -14.69 -4.06 -10.94
N TYR A 36 -14.81 -2.74 -10.87
CA TYR A 36 -14.36 -1.87 -9.79
C TYR A 36 -15.54 -1.04 -9.26
N ASP A 37 -15.39 -0.48 -8.07
CA ASP A 37 -16.38 0.38 -7.42
C ASP A 37 -15.89 1.84 -7.42
N PRO A 38 -16.49 2.74 -8.22
CA PRO A 38 -16.10 4.14 -8.28
C PRO A 38 -16.26 4.90 -6.96
N GLU A 39 -17.29 4.57 -6.17
CA GLU A 39 -17.52 5.22 -4.87
C GLU A 39 -16.43 4.79 -3.88
N ARG A 40 -16.13 3.50 -3.86
CA ARG A 40 -15.00 2.97 -3.09
C ARG A 40 -13.67 3.63 -3.47
N MET A 41 -13.40 3.77 -4.77
CA MET A 41 -12.18 4.43 -5.24
C MET A 41 -12.10 5.90 -4.81
N ALA A 42 -13.23 6.63 -4.85
CA ALA A 42 -13.31 8.01 -4.37
C ALA A 42 -13.08 8.12 -2.85
N ILE A 43 -13.63 7.19 -2.06
CA ILE A 43 -13.37 7.10 -0.61
C ILE A 43 -11.88 6.90 -0.36
N ILE A 44 -11.25 5.92 -1.02
CA ILE A 44 -9.82 5.64 -0.86
C ILE A 44 -8.98 6.87 -1.20
N HIS A 45 -9.29 7.56 -2.30
CA HIS A 45 -8.60 8.78 -2.70
C HIS A 45 -8.69 9.87 -1.63
N ASN A 46 -9.90 10.12 -1.10
CA ASN A 46 -10.08 11.10 -0.03
C ASN A 46 -9.29 10.73 1.23
N LEU A 47 -9.27 9.45 1.63
CA LEU A 47 -8.50 8.98 2.79
C LEU A 47 -6.99 9.16 2.58
N LEU A 48 -6.48 8.94 1.36
CA LEU A 48 -5.09 9.25 0.99
C LEU A 48 -4.79 10.73 1.16
N ASP A 49 -5.63 11.60 0.58
CA ASP A 49 -5.44 13.05 0.66
C ASP A 49 -5.45 13.55 2.10
N GLU A 50 -6.39 13.09 2.92
CA GLU A 50 -6.46 13.42 4.35
C GLU A 50 -5.22 12.96 5.11
N THR A 51 -4.73 11.74 4.84
CA THR A 51 -3.48 11.25 5.46
C THR A 51 -2.28 12.10 5.04
N TYR A 52 -2.21 12.50 3.78
CA TYR A 52 -1.13 13.37 3.27
C TYR A 52 -1.21 14.82 3.75
N LYS A 53 -2.33 15.29 4.30
CA LYS A 53 -2.38 16.58 5.01
C LYS A 53 -1.67 16.51 6.37
N VAL A 54 -1.68 15.35 7.03
CA VAL A 54 -1.05 15.15 8.34
C VAL A 54 0.47 14.99 8.21
N LEU A 55 0.93 14.25 7.20
CA LEU A 55 2.33 13.82 7.09
C LEU A 55 3.35 14.98 7.07
N PRO A 56 3.21 16.06 6.25
CA PRO A 56 4.19 17.15 6.22
C PRO A 56 4.25 17.94 7.52
N VAL A 57 3.10 18.12 8.18
CA VAL A 57 3.04 18.79 9.48
C VAL A 57 3.79 17.95 10.52
N PHE A 58 3.52 16.65 10.54
CA PHE A 58 4.21 15.74 11.46
C PHE A 58 5.72 15.66 11.20
N GLU A 59 6.18 15.65 9.95
CA GLU A 59 7.62 15.69 9.63
C GLU A 59 8.32 16.95 10.15
N GLN A 60 7.57 18.05 10.31
CA GLN A 60 8.11 19.32 10.83
C GLN A 60 8.04 19.40 12.35
N THR A 61 6.94 18.92 12.95
CA THR A 61 6.67 19.07 14.39
C THR A 61 7.11 17.86 15.21
N HIS A 62 7.28 16.70 14.57
CA HIS A 62 7.49 15.38 15.18
C HIS A 62 6.43 15.02 16.24
N THR A 63 5.24 15.63 16.15
CA THR A 63 4.17 15.48 17.14
C THR A 63 2.82 15.49 16.45
N LEU A 64 1.97 14.52 16.78
CA LEU A 64 0.56 14.55 16.41
C LEU A 64 -0.23 15.34 17.44
N THR A 65 -1.08 16.26 16.98
CA THR A 65 -2.14 16.85 17.81
C THR A 65 -3.24 15.81 18.05
N GLU A 66 -4.03 15.99 19.10
CA GLU A 66 -5.19 15.11 19.37
C GLU A 66 -6.17 15.08 18.19
N THR A 67 -6.39 16.20 17.52
CA THR A 67 -7.21 16.26 16.30
C THR A 67 -6.64 15.37 15.19
N GLN A 68 -5.32 15.39 14.98
CA GLN A 68 -4.68 14.54 13.98
C GLN A 68 -4.71 13.06 14.36
N LYS A 69 -4.59 12.72 15.65
CA LYS A 69 -4.75 11.33 16.12
C LYS A 69 -6.16 10.81 15.86
N VAL A 70 -7.20 11.57 16.23
CA VAL A 70 -8.60 11.21 15.96
C VAL A 70 -8.85 11.07 14.46
N GLN A 71 -8.29 11.97 13.65
CA GLN A 71 -8.38 11.88 12.19
C GLN A 71 -7.74 10.58 11.67
N LEU A 72 -6.52 10.25 12.11
CA LEU A 72 -5.83 9.02 11.72
C LEU A 72 -6.54 7.76 12.22
N GLN A 73 -7.17 7.80 13.38
CA GLN A 73 -8.01 6.72 13.90
C GLN A 73 -9.19 6.45 12.97
N VAL A 74 -9.97 7.49 12.65
CA VAL A 74 -11.13 7.38 11.75
C VAL A 74 -10.73 6.89 10.36
N ILE A 75 -9.56 7.31 9.87
CA ILE A 75 -9.01 6.81 8.60
C ILE A 75 -8.65 5.32 8.73
N THR A 76 -7.98 4.92 9.82
CA THR A 76 -7.57 3.52 10.05
C THR A 76 -8.77 2.58 10.12
N GLU A 77 -9.84 2.97 10.83
CA GLU A 77 -11.09 2.19 10.92
C GLU A 77 -11.76 2.02 9.55
N GLN A 78 -11.79 3.08 8.72
CA GLN A 78 -12.32 2.98 7.36
C GLN A 78 -11.44 2.11 6.45
N VAL A 79 -10.11 2.20 6.57
CA VAL A 79 -9.18 1.34 5.83
C VAL A 79 -9.37 -0.12 6.22
N GLU A 80 -9.55 -0.42 7.51
CA GLU A 80 -9.84 -1.78 7.99
C GLU A 80 -11.12 -2.33 7.35
N GLN A 81 -12.21 -1.55 7.34
CA GLN A 81 -13.46 -1.93 6.67
C GLN A 81 -13.25 -2.18 5.17
N LEU A 82 -12.52 -1.31 4.49
CA LEU A 82 -12.23 -1.46 3.06
C LEU A 82 -11.38 -2.71 2.79
N MET A 83 -10.46 -3.07 3.68
CA MET A 83 -9.60 -4.24 3.56
C MET A 83 -10.35 -5.57 3.71
N GLN A 84 -11.49 -5.60 4.40
CA GLN A 84 -12.30 -6.83 4.56
C GLN A 84 -12.77 -7.40 3.22
N SER A 85 -13.04 -6.55 2.23
CA SER A 85 -13.47 -6.95 0.89
C SER A 85 -12.36 -6.94 -0.17
N TYR A 86 -11.11 -6.61 0.22
CA TYR A 86 -9.98 -6.53 -0.71
C TYR A 86 -9.62 -7.90 -1.32
N PHE A 87 -9.64 -8.96 -0.51
CA PHE A 87 -9.41 -10.33 -1.00
C PHE A 87 -10.75 -11.00 -1.37
N LYS A 88 -11.00 -11.20 -2.67
CA LYS A 88 -12.25 -11.78 -3.18
C LYS A 88 -12.25 -13.32 -3.01
N PRO A 89 -13.37 -13.93 -2.58
CA PRO A 89 -13.44 -15.37 -2.28
C PRO A 89 -13.61 -16.31 -3.50
N MET A 90 -13.80 -15.81 -4.73
CA MET A 90 -14.07 -16.68 -5.90
C MET A 90 -13.38 -16.23 -7.20
N ALA A 91 -13.06 -17.24 -8.03
CA ALA A 91 -12.44 -17.24 -9.36
C ALA A 91 -11.22 -16.32 -9.54
N VAL A 92 -10.04 -16.90 -9.40
CA VAL A 92 -8.76 -16.21 -9.50
C VAL A 92 -8.37 -16.01 -10.97
N SER A 93 -9.01 -15.05 -11.65
CA SER A 93 -8.63 -14.65 -13.01
C SER A 93 -7.21 -14.05 -13.01
N PHE A 94 -6.52 -14.09 -14.16
CA PHE A 94 -5.20 -13.44 -14.28
C PHE A 94 -5.26 -11.96 -13.92
N ASN A 95 -6.31 -11.26 -14.36
CA ASN A 95 -6.55 -9.85 -14.06
C ASN A 95 -6.68 -9.60 -12.54
N TYR A 96 -7.39 -10.49 -11.84
CA TYR A 96 -7.48 -10.45 -10.39
C TYR A 96 -6.10 -10.63 -9.73
N LYS A 97 -5.33 -11.64 -10.15
CA LYS A 97 -3.96 -11.86 -9.65
C LYS A 97 -3.09 -10.63 -9.88
N LEU A 98 -3.14 -10.06 -11.09
CA LEU A 98 -2.36 -8.90 -11.48
C LEU A 98 -2.68 -7.69 -10.59
N ALA A 99 -3.97 -7.44 -10.29
CA ALA A 99 -4.38 -6.36 -9.41
C ALA A 99 -3.87 -6.56 -7.97
N ILE A 100 -3.98 -7.77 -7.41
CA ILE A 100 -3.52 -8.09 -6.06
C ILE A 100 -2.00 -8.02 -5.94
N VAL A 101 -1.28 -8.56 -6.91
CA VAL A 101 0.18 -8.51 -6.94
C VAL A 101 0.67 -7.08 -7.15
N GLY A 102 0.10 -6.37 -8.13
CA GLY A 102 0.45 -4.98 -8.41
C GLY A 102 0.26 -4.10 -7.18
N SER A 103 -0.93 -4.12 -6.59
CA SER A 103 -1.20 -3.36 -5.37
C SER A 103 -0.29 -3.72 -4.20
N SER A 104 0.05 -4.99 -4.01
CA SER A 104 1.00 -5.41 -2.97
C SER A 104 2.39 -4.84 -3.21
N LEU A 105 2.91 -4.93 -4.43
CA LEU A 105 4.23 -4.40 -4.79
C LEU A 105 4.32 -2.87 -4.63
N TYR A 106 3.29 -2.13 -5.05
CA TYR A 106 3.27 -0.67 -4.86
C TYR A 106 3.13 -0.29 -3.38
N ALA A 107 2.35 -1.03 -2.60
CA ALA A 107 2.23 -0.81 -1.16
C ALA A 107 3.56 -1.06 -0.44
N GLU A 108 4.23 -2.16 -0.74
CA GLU A 108 5.54 -2.49 -0.17
C GLU A 108 6.63 -1.50 -0.61
N GLN A 109 6.59 -1.05 -1.86
CA GLN A 109 7.45 0.03 -2.35
C GLN A 109 7.21 1.33 -1.56
N LYS A 110 5.95 1.68 -1.30
CA LYS A 110 5.57 2.87 -0.53
C LYS A 110 6.07 2.78 0.91
N VAL A 111 5.89 1.64 1.57
CA VAL A 111 6.40 1.39 2.92
C VAL A 111 7.93 1.47 2.95
N ASN A 112 8.61 0.85 1.98
CA ASN A 112 10.06 0.89 1.87
C ASN A 112 10.59 2.32 1.71
N ALA A 113 9.96 3.12 0.85
CA ALA A 113 10.29 4.53 0.68
C ALA A 113 10.02 5.34 1.96
N GLY A 114 8.91 5.06 2.66
CA GLY A 114 8.59 5.66 3.95
C GLY A 114 9.65 5.37 5.01
N ILE A 115 10.15 4.13 5.09
CA ILE A 115 11.22 3.75 6.05
C ILE A 115 12.54 4.47 5.74
N ILE A 116 12.90 4.61 4.46
CA ILE A 116 14.07 5.41 4.08
C ILE A 116 13.88 6.87 4.50
N ARG A 117 12.70 7.44 4.21
CA ARG A 117 12.36 8.81 4.58
C ARG A 117 12.39 9.05 6.08
N LEU A 118 11.92 8.08 6.87
CA LEU A 118 12.02 8.10 8.34
C LEU A 118 13.49 8.26 8.77
N GLY A 119 14.40 7.52 8.16
CA GLY A 119 15.84 7.65 8.37
C GLY A 119 16.35 9.07 8.18
N GLU A 120 15.91 9.72 7.10
CA GLU A 120 16.27 11.11 6.78
C GLU A 120 15.70 12.11 7.79
N VAL A 121 14.40 12.00 8.08
CA VAL A 121 13.66 12.94 8.96
C VAL A 121 14.18 12.87 10.39
N PHE A 122 14.34 11.66 10.93
CA PHE A 122 14.73 11.45 12.32
C PHE A 122 16.24 11.26 12.52
N LYS A 123 17.04 11.31 11.44
CA LYS A 123 18.49 11.07 11.44
C LYS A 123 18.85 9.73 12.09
N VAL A 124 18.07 8.69 11.78
CA VAL A 124 18.31 7.33 12.25
C VAL A 124 18.88 6.48 11.13
N GLU A 125 19.79 5.57 11.47
CA GLU A 125 20.38 4.67 10.49
C GLU A 125 19.32 3.67 10.00
N VAL A 126 19.11 3.65 8.68
CA VAL A 126 18.24 2.68 8.01
C VAL A 126 19.12 1.57 7.43
N ASN A 127 18.71 0.32 7.65
CA ASN A 127 19.43 -0.83 7.13
C ASN A 127 19.58 -0.71 5.60
N ARG A 128 20.80 -0.93 5.10
CA ARG A 128 21.15 -0.89 3.68
C ARG A 128 20.23 -1.73 2.80
N ASP A 129 19.65 -2.79 3.33
CA ASP A 129 18.69 -3.65 2.64
C ASP A 129 17.48 -2.86 2.11
N PHE A 130 16.95 -1.87 2.85
CA PHE A 130 15.84 -1.04 2.38
C PHE A 130 16.23 -0.22 1.13
N HIS A 131 17.47 0.30 1.08
CA HIS A 131 17.97 0.99 -0.10
C HIS A 131 18.18 0.05 -1.29
N GLN A 132 18.62 -1.20 -1.04
CA GLN A 132 18.75 -2.20 -2.11
C GLN A 132 17.40 -2.65 -2.67
N ARG A 133 16.38 -2.74 -1.81
CA ARG A 133 15.00 -3.10 -2.19
C ARG A 133 14.33 -2.08 -3.10
N VAL A 134 14.81 -0.84 -3.18
CA VAL A 134 14.29 0.17 -4.14
C VAL A 134 14.32 -0.39 -5.57
N LYS A 135 15.47 -0.91 -6.03
CA LYS A 135 15.59 -1.48 -7.38
C LYS A 135 14.72 -2.71 -7.58
N PHE A 136 14.56 -3.53 -6.53
CA PHE A 136 13.71 -4.72 -6.56
C PHE A 136 12.25 -4.34 -6.85
N TYR A 137 11.72 -3.32 -6.16
CA TYR A 137 10.35 -2.87 -6.36
C TYR A 137 10.19 -2.17 -7.70
N GLU A 138 11.10 -1.26 -8.08
CA GLU A 138 11.06 -0.55 -9.36
C GLU A 138 11.01 -1.50 -10.57
N GLN A 139 11.78 -2.58 -10.54
CA GLN A 139 11.79 -3.56 -11.63
C GLN A 139 10.46 -4.31 -11.72
N ARG A 140 9.87 -4.68 -10.58
CA ARG A 140 8.61 -5.43 -10.55
C ARG A 140 7.42 -4.55 -10.87
N THR A 141 7.36 -3.33 -10.35
CA THR A 141 6.28 -2.39 -10.67
C THR A 141 6.31 -1.99 -12.14
N LYS A 142 7.48 -1.85 -12.78
CA LYS A 142 7.57 -1.69 -14.24
C LYS A 142 6.98 -2.86 -15.02
N MET A 143 7.16 -4.09 -14.54
CA MET A 143 6.52 -5.27 -15.16
C MET A 143 5.00 -5.21 -15.02
N ILE A 144 4.50 -4.83 -13.84
CA ILE A 144 3.07 -4.63 -13.60
C ILE A 144 2.52 -3.54 -14.53
N ASP A 145 3.18 -2.39 -14.62
CA ASP A 145 2.80 -1.29 -15.52
C ASP A 145 2.74 -1.73 -16.98
N TYR A 146 3.72 -2.52 -17.42
CA TYR A 146 3.74 -3.09 -18.77
C TYR A 146 2.53 -4.00 -19.00
N LEU A 147 2.26 -4.96 -18.10
CA LEU A 147 1.15 -5.89 -18.22
C LEU A 147 -0.21 -5.16 -18.23
N VAL A 148 -0.40 -4.23 -17.28
CA VAL A 148 -1.61 -3.41 -17.20
C VAL A 148 -1.78 -2.56 -18.46
N GLY A 149 -0.71 -1.94 -18.96
CA GLY A 149 -0.73 -1.15 -20.19
C GLY A 149 -1.09 -1.96 -21.43
N MET A 150 -0.57 -3.18 -21.55
CA MET A 150 -0.89 -4.09 -22.66
C MET A 150 -2.34 -4.55 -22.61
N LEU A 151 -2.85 -4.94 -21.43
CA LEU A 151 -4.25 -5.31 -21.22
C LEU A 151 -5.20 -4.14 -21.51
N HIS A 152 -4.89 -2.94 -21.03
CA HIS A 152 -5.67 -1.74 -21.29
C HIS A 152 -5.78 -1.45 -22.80
N GLN A 153 -4.69 -1.66 -23.54
CA GLN A 153 -4.64 -1.51 -25.00
C GLN A 153 -5.20 -2.72 -25.76
N LYS A 154 -5.68 -3.76 -25.07
CA LYS A 154 -6.18 -5.02 -25.65
C LYS A 154 -5.16 -5.70 -26.57
N LYS A 155 -3.87 -5.62 -26.22
CA LYS A 155 -2.77 -6.25 -26.96
C LYS A 155 -2.43 -7.61 -26.36
N GLU A 156 -1.95 -8.51 -27.20
CA GLU A 156 -1.41 -9.80 -26.75
C GLU A 156 -0.15 -9.59 -25.91
N ILE A 157 0.00 -10.42 -24.88
CA ILE A 157 1.13 -10.42 -23.96
C ILE A 157 1.86 -11.73 -24.15
N GLU A 158 3.18 -11.68 -24.31
CA GLU A 158 3.98 -12.90 -24.35
C GLU A 158 3.89 -13.62 -23.00
N GLU A 159 3.63 -14.93 -23.04
CA GLU A 159 3.41 -15.77 -21.86
C GLU A 159 4.53 -15.62 -20.81
N GLN A 160 5.77 -15.41 -21.25
CA GLN A 160 6.92 -15.20 -20.37
C GLN A 160 6.77 -14.02 -19.40
N PHE A 161 6.05 -12.96 -19.78
CA PHE A 161 5.79 -11.82 -18.92
C PHE A 161 4.65 -12.06 -17.93
N MET A 162 3.76 -13.01 -18.22
CA MET A 162 2.64 -13.36 -17.34
C MET A 162 3.05 -14.36 -16.25
N LYS A 163 4.01 -15.26 -16.55
CA LYS A 163 4.48 -16.32 -15.64
C LYS A 163 4.83 -15.86 -14.22
N PRO A 164 5.49 -14.71 -13.99
CA PRO A 164 5.85 -14.29 -12.64
C PRO A 164 4.65 -13.93 -11.75
N VAL A 165 3.48 -13.61 -12.32
CA VAL A 165 2.31 -13.13 -11.56
C VAL A 165 1.76 -14.22 -10.64
N ASP A 166 1.73 -15.48 -11.09
CA ASP A 166 1.22 -16.60 -10.30
C ASP A 166 1.99 -16.84 -8.99
N PRO A 167 3.32 -17.05 -9.01
CA PRO A 167 4.06 -17.24 -7.76
C PRO A 167 4.01 -16.00 -6.85
N TRP A 168 4.01 -14.79 -7.42
CA TRP A 168 3.84 -13.56 -6.62
C TRP A 168 2.46 -13.49 -5.96
N PHE A 169 1.41 -13.91 -6.66
CA PHE A 169 0.07 -13.97 -6.10
C PHE A 169 0.00 -14.97 -4.95
N ASP A 170 0.57 -16.15 -5.13
CA ASP A 170 0.63 -17.18 -4.08
C ASP A 170 1.38 -16.66 -2.83
N ASP A 171 2.48 -15.93 -3.02
CA ASP A 171 3.22 -15.29 -1.93
C ASP A 171 2.35 -14.28 -1.16
N VAL A 172 1.58 -13.44 -1.86
CA VAL A 172 0.64 -12.49 -1.22
C VAL A 172 -0.45 -13.24 -0.46
N MET A 173 -1.04 -14.27 -1.06
CA MET A 173 -2.11 -15.04 -0.44
C MET A 173 -1.66 -15.80 0.79
N ARG A 174 -0.43 -16.32 0.83
CA ARG A 174 0.16 -16.93 2.04
C ARG A 174 0.29 -15.94 3.21
N ASN A 175 0.37 -14.64 2.91
CA ASN A 175 0.51 -13.58 3.91
C ASN A 175 -0.80 -12.84 4.21
N LYS A 176 -1.93 -13.24 3.61
CA LYS A 176 -3.23 -12.55 3.72
C LYS A 176 -3.63 -12.24 5.17
N ASP A 177 -3.52 -13.22 6.06
CA ASP A 177 -3.97 -13.04 7.45
C ASP A 177 -3.08 -12.05 8.21
N TYR A 178 -1.77 -12.05 7.93
CA TYR A 178 -0.85 -11.05 8.48
C TYR A 178 -1.19 -9.64 7.97
N ILE A 179 -1.46 -9.51 6.67
CA ILE A 179 -1.87 -8.25 6.04
C ILE A 179 -3.14 -7.68 6.70
N LEU A 180 -4.12 -8.53 7.01
CA LEU A 180 -5.34 -8.08 7.69
C LEU A 180 -5.09 -7.75 9.17
N SER A 181 -4.12 -8.40 9.81
CA SER A 181 -3.80 -8.19 11.23
C SER A 181 -3.01 -6.91 11.51
N ASP A 182 -2.28 -6.36 10.52
CA ASP A 182 -1.47 -5.15 10.68
C ASP A 182 -2.30 -3.90 11.03
N MET A 183 -3.60 -3.87 10.73
CA MET A 183 -4.48 -2.75 11.09
C MET A 183 -4.43 -2.43 12.57
N LYS A 184 -4.35 -3.46 13.43
CA LYS A 184 -4.23 -3.31 14.88
C LYS A 184 -2.89 -2.67 15.28
N GLN A 185 -1.82 -3.05 14.60
CA GLN A 185 -0.49 -2.49 14.85
C GLN A 185 -0.42 -1.00 14.50
N ILE A 186 -1.17 -0.55 13.48
CA ILE A 186 -1.22 0.88 13.11
C ILE A 186 -1.75 1.71 14.28
N GLY A 187 -2.84 1.30 14.94
CA GLY A 187 -3.37 1.99 16.12
C GLY A 187 -2.37 2.03 17.28
N GLU A 188 -1.73 0.90 17.58
CA GLU A 188 -0.69 0.81 18.62
C GLU A 188 0.54 1.70 18.34
N LEU A 189 0.88 1.88 17.06
CA LEU A 189 1.99 2.72 16.61
C LEU A 189 1.66 4.21 16.71
N ILE A 190 0.44 4.61 16.33
CA ILE A 190 -0.02 6.00 16.33
C ILE A 190 -0.50 6.45 17.72
N GLU A 191 -0.80 5.50 18.62
CA GLU A 191 -1.25 5.70 20.01
C GLU A 191 -2.70 6.21 20.12
N PHE A 192 -3.63 5.45 19.54
CA PHE A 192 -5.08 5.56 19.78
C PHE A 192 -5.72 4.17 19.98
#